data_AF-A0A1X2IWJ5-F1
#
_entry.id   AF-A0A1X2IWJ5-F1
#
_cell.length_a   1.000
_cell.length_b   1.000
_cell.length_c   1.000
_cell.angle_alpha   90.00
_cell.angle_beta   90.00
_cell.angle_gamma   90.00
#
_symmetry.space_group_name_H-M   'P 1'
#
loop_
_entity.id
_entity.type
_entity.pdbx_description
1 polymer ?
#
loop_
_entity_poly.entity_id
_entity_poly.type
_entity_poly.pdbx_seq_one_letter_code
_entity_poly.pdbx_strand_id
1 'polypeptide(L)'
;MERKITPSLAGIRPGASSGSVYSTSEYAPSEFDPQDESWEDWENEGLESRCLFCPSTFDIPEEAFSHCKSTHGFDFLQVKRSLGLDFYKCIRMINHIRRQVQEQPELADTKSYTFTGNESFWNDDSLLQSVLEDDALLHAFEELELLDEDDQADQPTATITTTAPTPKVDLSKVQPSTELENRLLQLLQETLERSTNLEGQFEEYKSMVKSNFFDHLVDANGNDSKSDKRGLNDEANYYFNGYAHNDIHEQMLKDKARTEAYRDFVYENKDIFKNKVVLDVGCGTGILSMFAAKAGAKQVISVDNSAIIEKAKLNVQENGLDHIITLVRGKVEEIEIPVKQVDIIISEWMGYFLLFEAMLDSVLVARDRWLAPDGIMAPSHTRILMAALDDEDLKDDRVNFWNDVYGFKMTAMKEPVINEAIVDFIKPSTVMSNVVTLKDLYLQTITSQKLDFITKFELDIKRDGVIYAFGGWFDTWFTRDGHPIPLEQAEQHVDGETFLTTGPFGEDTHWKQTSFILETPLQVKRDSKITGTFVCHKGLDNPRELECEIEYSLDGGDALVQHYMVRC
;
A
#
# COMPACT_ATOMS: atom_id res chain seq x y z
N MET A 1 51.66 5.03 38.14
CA MET A 1 52.70 4.27 37.42
C MET A 1 52.01 3.22 36.57
N GLU A 2 52.27 3.22 35.27
CA GLU A 2 51.71 2.24 34.33
C GLU A 2 52.44 0.89 34.41
N ARG A 3 51.76 -0.22 34.12
CA ARG A 3 52.16 -1.18 33.05
C ARG A 3 51.20 -2.37 32.90
N LYS A 4 50.36 -2.26 31.87
CA LYS A 4 50.11 -3.21 30.75
C LYS A 4 50.55 -4.70 30.87
N ILE A 5 49.64 -5.54 30.35
CA ILE A 5 49.77 -6.80 29.56
C ILE A 5 49.53 -8.16 30.27
N THR A 6 48.78 -8.98 29.53
CA THR A 6 48.10 -10.28 29.77
C THR A 6 48.91 -11.46 29.15
N PRO A 7 48.34 -12.67 28.90
CA PRO A 7 47.87 -13.70 29.86
C PRO A 7 48.43 -15.13 29.56
N SER A 8 47.94 -16.17 30.27
CA SER A 8 47.30 -17.38 29.67
C SER A 8 47.64 -18.78 30.26
N LEU A 9 46.59 -19.62 30.25
CA LEU A 9 46.51 -21.07 29.96
C LEU A 9 46.92 -22.19 30.96
N ALA A 10 45.86 -22.95 31.31
CA ALA A 10 45.71 -24.43 31.24
C ALA A 10 46.22 -25.35 32.37
N GLY A 11 45.37 -26.34 32.76
CA GLY A 11 45.89 -27.66 33.20
C GLY A 11 45.10 -28.57 34.17
N ILE A 12 43.99 -29.18 33.72
CA ILE A 12 43.64 -30.62 33.96
C ILE A 12 43.05 -31.10 35.33
N ARG A 13 42.14 -32.10 35.21
CA ARG A 13 41.29 -32.87 36.17
C ARG A 13 42.05 -34.09 36.82
N PRO A 14 41.47 -35.11 37.56
CA PRO A 14 40.06 -35.50 37.80
C PRO A 14 39.65 -36.07 39.20
N GLY A 15 38.35 -36.45 39.36
CA GLY A 15 37.79 -37.24 40.48
C GLY A 15 36.30 -37.61 40.28
N ALA A 16 35.85 -38.77 40.80
CA ALA A 16 34.60 -39.49 40.38
C ALA A 16 34.10 -40.48 41.49
N SER A 17 32.87 -41.05 41.54
CA SER A 17 31.57 -40.85 40.84
C SER A 17 30.46 -41.77 41.42
N SER A 18 29.21 -41.28 41.59
CA SER A 18 27.98 -42.12 41.83
C SER A 18 26.71 -41.31 41.53
N GLY A 19 25.86 -41.64 40.52
CA GLY A 19 24.74 -42.61 40.58
C GLY A 19 23.42 -41.88 40.96
N SER A 20 22.25 -41.99 40.31
CA SER A 20 21.67 -43.06 39.47
C SER A 20 20.49 -42.58 38.60
N VAL A 21 20.47 -42.98 37.32
CA VAL A 21 19.31 -43.32 36.43
C VAL A 21 18.07 -42.40 36.36
N TYR A 22 17.87 -41.77 35.20
CA TYR A 22 16.58 -41.69 34.47
C TYR A 22 16.83 -41.91 32.97
N SER A 23 15.79 -42.33 32.24
CA SER A 23 15.86 -42.84 30.86
C SER A 23 16.28 -41.79 29.82
N THR A 24 17.23 -42.14 28.95
CA THR A 24 17.55 -41.41 27.72
C THR A 24 16.91 -42.11 26.52
N SER A 25 15.94 -41.48 25.87
CA SER A 25 15.58 -41.80 24.49
C SER A 25 16.61 -41.17 23.56
N GLU A 26 17.32 -41.99 22.79
CA GLU A 26 18.23 -41.51 21.75
C GLU A 26 17.40 -40.93 20.60
N TYR A 27 17.42 -39.60 20.45
CA TYR A 27 16.97 -38.97 19.22
C TYR A 27 18.05 -39.17 18.16
N ALA A 28 17.75 -40.00 17.15
CA ALA A 28 18.50 -39.96 15.91
C ALA A 28 18.29 -38.60 15.22
N PRO A 29 19.31 -38.01 14.58
CA PRO A 29 19.09 -36.90 13.66
C PRO A 29 18.24 -37.43 12.51
N SER A 30 17.10 -36.81 12.24
CA SER A 30 16.37 -37.04 10.99
C SER A 30 17.27 -36.61 9.83
N GLU A 31 17.54 -37.52 8.91
CA GLU A 31 18.22 -37.22 7.66
C GLU A 31 17.36 -36.20 6.90
N PHE A 32 17.91 -35.02 6.64
CA PHE A 32 17.28 -34.01 5.81
C PHE A 32 17.54 -34.39 4.36
N ASP A 33 16.55 -34.96 3.68
CA ASP A 33 16.61 -35.24 2.25
C ASP A 33 16.42 -33.92 1.47
N PRO A 34 17.40 -33.43 0.71
CA PRO A 34 17.31 -32.13 0.03
C PRO A 34 16.50 -32.18 -1.29
N GLN A 35 15.69 -33.22 -1.51
CA GLN A 35 14.98 -33.46 -2.78
C GLN A 35 13.47 -33.70 -2.66
N ASP A 36 12.85 -33.50 -1.49
CA ASP A 36 11.39 -33.65 -1.35
C ASP A 36 10.67 -32.30 -1.09
N GLU A 37 9.48 -32.17 -1.69
CA GLU A 37 8.54 -31.04 -1.61
C GLU A 37 9.01 -29.67 -2.16
N SER A 38 9.30 -29.66 -3.46
CA SER A 38 9.04 -28.50 -4.32
C SER A 38 7.57 -28.09 -4.26
N TRP A 39 7.29 -26.78 -4.20
CA TRP A 39 5.94 -26.20 -4.22
C TRP A 39 5.31 -26.21 -5.64
N GLU A 40 5.41 -27.32 -6.35
CA GLU A 40 4.87 -27.50 -7.72
C GLU A 40 3.53 -28.27 -7.75
N ASP A 41 3.10 -28.88 -6.64
CA ASP A 41 1.85 -29.65 -6.52
C ASP A 41 0.71 -28.88 -5.80
N TRP A 42 0.45 -27.64 -6.23
CA TRP A 42 -0.94 -27.14 -6.23
C TRP A 42 -1.48 -27.34 -7.66
N GLU A 43 -1.81 -28.60 -7.99
CA GLU A 43 -2.65 -28.87 -9.15
C GLU A 43 -3.92 -28.04 -9.00
N ASN A 44 -4.12 -27.13 -9.95
CA ASN A 44 -5.31 -26.29 -10.03
C ASN A 44 -6.50 -27.21 -10.29
N GLU A 45 -7.27 -27.58 -9.24
CA GLU A 45 -8.58 -28.21 -9.39
C GLU A 45 -9.51 -27.19 -10.07
N GLY A 46 -9.42 -27.15 -11.40
CA GLY A 46 -10.18 -26.23 -12.25
C GLY A 46 -11.67 -26.42 -12.01
N LEU A 47 -12.33 -25.38 -11.50
CA LEU A 47 -13.76 -25.38 -11.27
C LEU A 47 -14.51 -25.58 -12.59
N GLU A 48 -15.10 -26.77 -12.77
CA GLU A 48 -15.84 -27.14 -13.98
C GLU A 48 -16.93 -26.10 -14.32
N SER A 49 -16.72 -25.36 -15.40
CA SER A 49 -17.60 -24.26 -15.81
C SER A 49 -18.85 -24.80 -16.50
N ARG A 50 -19.99 -24.77 -15.79
CA ARG A 50 -21.26 -25.32 -16.30
C ARG A 50 -22.09 -24.33 -17.11
N CYS A 51 -22.59 -24.76 -18.27
CA CYS A 51 -23.52 -24.00 -19.11
C CYS A 51 -24.76 -23.48 -18.34
N LEU A 52 -25.26 -22.30 -18.72
CA LEU A 52 -26.48 -21.70 -18.16
C LEU A 52 -27.76 -22.51 -18.44
N PHE A 53 -27.80 -23.26 -19.55
CA PHE A 53 -29.03 -23.90 -20.07
C PHE A 53 -29.01 -25.42 -20.00
N CYS A 54 -27.84 -26.06 -19.97
CA CYS A 54 -27.74 -27.52 -20.13
C CYS A 54 -26.74 -28.16 -19.14
N PRO A 55 -26.66 -29.50 -19.05
CA PRO A 55 -25.73 -30.19 -18.17
C PRO A 55 -24.26 -30.16 -18.60
N SER A 56 -23.90 -29.56 -19.74
CA SER A 56 -22.52 -29.53 -20.24
C SER A 56 -21.60 -28.70 -19.34
N THR A 57 -20.46 -29.28 -18.98
CA THR A 57 -19.34 -28.62 -18.28
C THR A 57 -18.16 -28.41 -19.23
N PHE A 58 -17.31 -27.45 -18.90
CA PHE A 58 -16.17 -26.99 -19.69
C PHE A 58 -15.00 -26.66 -18.74
N ASP A 59 -13.77 -26.81 -19.23
CA ASP A 59 -12.57 -26.58 -18.42
C ASP A 59 -12.33 -25.09 -18.15
N ILE A 60 -12.86 -24.21 -19.02
CA ILE A 60 -12.77 -22.74 -18.90
C ILE A 60 -14.13 -22.04 -19.12
N PRO A 61 -14.41 -20.91 -18.46
CA PRO A 61 -15.67 -20.16 -18.57
C PRO A 61 -16.03 -19.68 -19.99
N GLU A 62 -15.03 -19.31 -20.79
CA GLU A 62 -15.18 -18.78 -22.15
C GLU A 62 -15.84 -19.79 -23.08
N GLU A 63 -15.50 -21.07 -22.92
CA GLU A 63 -16.11 -22.16 -23.67
C GLU A 63 -17.57 -22.36 -23.28
N ALA A 64 -17.91 -22.22 -21.99
CA ALA A 64 -19.29 -22.33 -21.51
C ALA A 64 -20.18 -21.20 -22.05
N PHE A 65 -19.69 -19.96 -22.12
CA PHE A 65 -20.41 -18.85 -22.76
C PHE A 65 -20.47 -18.99 -24.28
N SER A 66 -19.39 -19.45 -24.92
CA SER A 66 -19.38 -19.79 -26.35
C SER A 66 -20.37 -20.90 -26.70
N HIS A 67 -20.57 -21.87 -25.80
CA HIS A 67 -21.58 -22.91 -25.92
C HIS A 67 -23.00 -22.35 -25.79
N CYS A 68 -23.25 -21.43 -24.84
CA CYS A 68 -24.53 -20.72 -24.73
C CYS A 68 -24.89 -20.00 -26.05
N LYS A 69 -23.92 -19.30 -26.66
CA LYS A 69 -24.09 -18.58 -27.93
C LYS A 69 -24.34 -19.51 -29.12
N SER A 70 -23.54 -20.57 -29.27
CA SER A 70 -23.59 -21.48 -30.43
C SER A 70 -24.72 -22.51 -30.39
N THR A 71 -25.07 -23.02 -29.20
CA THR A 71 -26.04 -24.13 -29.04
C THR A 71 -27.43 -23.62 -28.66
N HIS A 72 -27.49 -22.67 -27.73
CA HIS A 72 -28.74 -22.13 -27.18
C HIS A 72 -29.13 -20.76 -27.80
N GLY A 73 -28.29 -20.19 -28.66
CA GLY A 73 -28.55 -18.90 -29.30
C GLY A 73 -28.54 -17.70 -28.34
N PHE A 74 -27.96 -17.87 -27.15
CA PHE A 74 -27.91 -16.85 -26.11
C PHE A 74 -26.51 -16.24 -26.02
N ASP A 75 -26.36 -15.03 -26.55
CA ASP A 75 -25.13 -14.24 -26.46
C ASP A 75 -25.17 -13.35 -25.21
N PHE A 76 -24.49 -13.82 -24.15
CA PHE A 76 -24.46 -13.14 -22.85
C PHE A 76 -23.89 -11.71 -22.95
N LEU A 77 -22.80 -11.51 -23.69
CA LEU A 77 -22.15 -10.21 -23.85
C LEU A 77 -23.03 -9.25 -24.66
N GLN A 78 -23.70 -9.74 -25.71
CA GLN A 78 -24.67 -8.94 -26.45
C GLN A 78 -25.83 -8.48 -25.56
N VAL A 79 -26.34 -9.33 -24.67
CA VAL A 79 -27.41 -8.97 -23.72
C VAL A 79 -26.91 -7.97 -22.66
N LYS A 80 -25.72 -8.19 -22.07
CA LYS A 80 -25.07 -7.26 -21.13
C LYS A 80 -24.95 -5.86 -21.72
N ARG A 81 -24.36 -5.76 -22.93
CA ARG A 81 -24.13 -4.49 -23.64
C ARG A 81 -25.43 -3.82 -24.10
N SER A 82 -26.41 -4.58 -24.60
CA SER A 82 -27.67 -4.00 -25.13
C SER A 82 -28.63 -3.50 -24.05
N LEU A 83 -28.55 -4.02 -22.82
CA LEU A 83 -29.37 -3.59 -21.68
C LEU A 83 -28.62 -2.74 -20.65
N GLY A 84 -27.31 -2.55 -20.80
CA GLY A 84 -26.48 -1.80 -19.85
C GLY A 84 -26.48 -2.44 -18.45
N LEU A 85 -26.25 -3.75 -18.39
CA LEU A 85 -26.29 -4.50 -17.13
C LEU A 85 -25.01 -4.29 -16.31
N ASP A 86 -25.18 -3.85 -15.07
CA ASP A 86 -24.13 -3.85 -14.05
C ASP A 86 -23.83 -5.27 -13.51
N PHE A 87 -22.76 -5.40 -12.73
CA PHE A 87 -22.30 -6.64 -12.10
C PHE A 87 -23.44 -7.41 -11.40
N TYR A 88 -24.22 -6.72 -10.57
CA TYR A 88 -25.32 -7.34 -9.83
C TYR A 88 -26.46 -7.80 -10.74
N LYS A 89 -26.78 -7.05 -11.80
CA LYS A 89 -27.74 -7.50 -12.82
C LYS A 89 -27.22 -8.69 -13.62
N CYS A 90 -25.92 -8.76 -13.91
CA CYS A 90 -25.31 -9.95 -14.53
C CYS A 90 -25.45 -11.21 -13.65
N ILE A 91 -25.15 -11.11 -12.35
CA ILE A 91 -25.39 -12.19 -11.38
C ILE A 91 -26.87 -12.59 -11.35
N ARG A 92 -27.78 -11.61 -11.21
CA ARG A 92 -29.23 -11.86 -11.22
C ARG A 92 -29.67 -12.56 -12.51
N MET A 93 -29.12 -12.20 -13.67
CA MET A 93 -29.42 -12.84 -14.96
C MET A 93 -28.97 -14.30 -15.02
N ILE A 94 -27.74 -14.59 -14.59
CA ILE A 94 -27.18 -15.96 -14.55
C ILE A 94 -28.04 -16.86 -13.65
N ASN A 95 -28.30 -16.41 -12.43
CA ASN A 95 -29.13 -17.14 -11.47
C ASN A 95 -30.60 -17.24 -11.93
N HIS A 96 -31.15 -16.22 -12.59
CA HIS A 96 -32.50 -16.28 -13.16
C HIS A 96 -32.65 -17.36 -14.22
N ILE A 97 -31.74 -17.41 -15.20
CA ILE A 97 -31.75 -18.41 -16.29
C ILE A 97 -31.63 -19.82 -15.69
N ARG A 98 -30.65 -20.04 -14.81
CA ARG A 98 -30.42 -21.36 -14.20
C ARG A 98 -31.59 -21.83 -13.35
N ARG A 99 -32.21 -20.93 -12.57
CA ARG A 99 -33.41 -21.24 -11.79
C ARG A 99 -34.61 -21.54 -12.68
N GLN A 100 -34.83 -20.80 -13.77
CA GLN A 100 -35.88 -21.13 -14.73
C GLN A 100 -35.67 -22.51 -15.37
N VAL A 101 -34.43 -22.85 -15.76
CA VAL A 101 -34.11 -24.16 -16.36
C VAL A 101 -34.27 -25.31 -15.34
N GLN A 102 -34.02 -25.05 -14.06
CA GLN A 102 -34.29 -26.01 -12.97
C GLN A 102 -35.80 -26.18 -12.70
N GLU A 103 -36.58 -25.11 -12.80
CA GLU A 103 -38.04 -25.12 -12.64
C GLU A 103 -38.78 -25.69 -13.87
N GLN A 104 -38.23 -25.51 -15.08
CA GLN A 104 -38.79 -25.94 -16.38
C GLN A 104 -37.70 -26.51 -17.31
N PRO A 105 -37.42 -27.83 -17.26
CA PRO A 105 -36.37 -28.46 -18.05
C PRO A 105 -36.52 -28.32 -19.57
N GLU A 106 -37.73 -28.09 -20.10
CA GLU A 106 -37.96 -27.79 -21.52
C GLU A 106 -37.28 -26.50 -22.02
N LEU A 107 -36.88 -25.59 -21.12
CA LEU A 107 -36.16 -24.37 -21.49
C LEU A 107 -34.71 -24.65 -21.92
N ALA A 108 -34.14 -25.80 -21.55
CA ALA A 108 -32.79 -26.21 -21.98
C ALA A 108 -32.64 -26.28 -23.51
N ASP A 109 -33.69 -26.69 -24.23
CA ASP A 109 -33.71 -26.83 -25.70
C ASP A 109 -34.15 -25.54 -26.43
N THR A 110 -34.44 -24.46 -25.69
CA THR A 110 -34.96 -23.21 -26.28
C THR A 110 -33.84 -22.39 -26.92
N LYS A 111 -34.06 -21.97 -28.18
CA LYS A 111 -33.08 -21.23 -29.01
C LYS A 111 -33.32 -19.73 -29.14
N SER A 112 -34.22 -19.18 -28.34
CA SER A 112 -34.57 -17.76 -28.35
C SER A 112 -34.88 -17.32 -26.92
N TYR A 113 -33.87 -16.78 -26.25
CA TYR A 113 -34.01 -16.18 -24.94
C TYR A 113 -33.74 -14.68 -25.06
N THR A 114 -34.76 -13.85 -24.85
CA THR A 114 -34.70 -12.40 -25.09
C THR A 114 -35.24 -11.65 -23.88
N PHE A 115 -34.42 -10.77 -23.31
CA PHE A 115 -34.82 -9.85 -22.25
C PHE A 115 -35.20 -8.48 -22.84
N THR A 116 -36.13 -7.80 -22.19
CA THR A 116 -36.65 -6.48 -22.57
C THR A 116 -36.18 -5.35 -21.66
N GLY A 117 -35.45 -5.67 -20.60
CA GLY A 117 -34.94 -4.73 -19.59
C GLY A 117 -35.99 -4.24 -18.58
N ASN A 118 -37.25 -4.65 -18.74
CA ASN A 118 -38.39 -4.24 -17.90
C ASN A 118 -38.86 -5.35 -16.93
N GLU A 119 -38.16 -6.48 -16.89
CA GLU A 119 -38.51 -7.61 -16.04
C GLU A 119 -38.32 -7.30 -14.55
N SER A 120 -39.26 -7.71 -13.70
CA SER A 120 -39.19 -7.39 -12.27
C SER A 120 -38.03 -8.09 -11.53
N PHE A 121 -37.44 -9.15 -12.10
CA PHE A 121 -36.35 -9.90 -11.46
C PHE A 121 -35.01 -9.13 -11.44
N TRP A 122 -34.86 -8.07 -12.25
CA TRP A 122 -33.64 -7.23 -12.26
C TRP A 122 -33.33 -6.58 -10.90
N ASN A 123 -34.32 -6.51 -10.01
CA ASN A 123 -34.23 -5.99 -8.64
C ASN A 123 -34.63 -7.04 -7.58
N ASP A 124 -34.58 -8.34 -7.91
CA ASP A 124 -34.85 -9.42 -6.96
C ASP A 124 -33.54 -9.86 -6.27
N ASP A 125 -33.38 -9.48 -5.01
CA ASP A 125 -32.19 -9.80 -4.22
C ASP A 125 -32.06 -11.30 -3.90
N SER A 126 -33.13 -12.10 -4.04
CA SER A 126 -33.03 -13.56 -3.90
C SER A 126 -32.21 -14.22 -5.01
N LEU A 127 -31.98 -13.51 -6.12
CA LEU A 127 -31.14 -13.94 -7.24
C LEU A 127 -29.67 -13.52 -7.12
N LEU A 128 -29.28 -12.86 -6.02
CA LEU A 128 -27.87 -12.61 -5.67
C LEU A 128 -27.22 -13.82 -4.98
N GLN A 129 -28.02 -14.78 -4.47
CA GLN A 129 -27.52 -16.06 -4.00
C GLN A 129 -27.33 -17.01 -5.19
N SER A 130 -26.19 -17.69 -5.25
CA SER A 130 -25.87 -18.61 -6.35
C SER A 130 -26.83 -19.81 -6.39
N VAL A 131 -27.21 -20.22 -7.60
CA VAL A 131 -28.08 -21.39 -7.83
C VAL A 131 -27.28 -22.70 -7.83
N LEU A 132 -25.97 -22.63 -8.14
CA LEU A 132 -25.01 -23.72 -7.94
C LEU A 132 -24.03 -23.35 -6.81
N GLU A 133 -23.52 -24.36 -6.12
CA GLU A 133 -22.32 -24.24 -5.29
C GLU A 133 -21.10 -24.04 -6.21
N ASP A 134 -20.17 -23.17 -5.81
CA ASP A 134 -18.90 -22.87 -6.49
C ASP A 134 -19.01 -22.53 -7.99
N ASP A 135 -19.90 -21.61 -8.33
CA ASP A 135 -20.24 -21.23 -9.70
C ASP A 135 -19.19 -20.34 -10.39
N ALA A 136 -18.24 -20.98 -11.08
CA ALA A 136 -17.20 -20.31 -11.88
C ALA A 136 -17.72 -19.20 -12.82
N LEU A 137 -18.94 -19.33 -13.37
CA LEU A 137 -19.49 -18.33 -14.28
C LEU A 137 -19.86 -17.00 -13.59
N LEU A 138 -20.08 -16.97 -12.28
CA LEU A 138 -20.34 -15.72 -11.53
C LEU A 138 -19.07 -14.89 -11.30
N HIS A 139 -17.89 -15.47 -11.52
CA HIS A 139 -16.60 -14.82 -11.29
C HIS A 139 -15.90 -14.42 -12.61
N ALA A 140 -16.15 -15.14 -13.71
CA ALA A 140 -15.41 -14.96 -14.96
C ALA A 140 -16.07 -14.03 -16.01
N PHE A 141 -17.33 -13.60 -15.82
CA PHE A 141 -18.03 -12.83 -16.86
C PHE A 141 -17.48 -11.42 -17.12
N GLU A 142 -16.59 -10.92 -16.26
CA GLU A 142 -15.89 -9.64 -16.45
C GLU A 142 -14.64 -9.80 -17.32
N GLU A 143 -13.91 -10.91 -17.18
CA GLU A 143 -12.72 -11.23 -17.99
C GLU A 143 -13.11 -11.46 -19.46
N LEU A 144 -14.27 -12.08 -19.71
CA LEU A 144 -14.83 -12.26 -21.05
C LEU A 144 -15.04 -10.95 -21.83
N GLU A 145 -15.25 -9.82 -21.17
CA GLU A 145 -15.47 -8.55 -21.86
C GLU A 145 -14.16 -7.96 -22.42
N LEU A 146 -13.01 -8.29 -21.79
CA LEU A 146 -11.68 -7.86 -22.23
C LEU A 146 -11.21 -8.59 -23.50
N LEU A 147 -11.60 -9.86 -23.65
CA LEU A 147 -11.22 -10.69 -24.80
C LEU A 147 -12.02 -10.35 -26.07
N ASP A 148 -13.27 -9.90 -25.92
CA ASP A 148 -14.20 -9.65 -27.02
C ASP A 148 -14.01 -8.24 -27.66
N GLU A 149 -13.16 -7.39 -27.07
CA GLU A 149 -12.79 -6.06 -27.60
C GLU A 149 -11.66 -6.12 -28.66
N ASP A 150 -10.78 -7.12 -28.61
CA ASP A 150 -9.67 -7.27 -29.58
C ASP A 150 -10.13 -7.78 -30.96
N ASP A 151 -11.30 -8.44 -31.06
CA ASP A 151 -11.73 -9.22 -32.24
C ASP A 151 -12.70 -8.48 -33.21
N GLN A 152 -13.10 -7.23 -32.94
CA GLN A 152 -14.15 -6.53 -33.71
C GLN A 152 -13.70 -5.32 -34.58
N ALA A 153 -12.42 -5.26 -34.98
CA ALA A 153 -11.91 -4.21 -35.85
C ALA A 153 -11.70 -4.65 -37.33
N ASP A 154 -12.76 -4.70 -38.15
CA ASP A 154 -12.56 -4.83 -39.62
C ASP A 154 -13.66 -4.24 -40.51
N GLN A 155 -13.24 -3.48 -41.54
CA GLN A 155 -13.87 -2.99 -42.79
C GLN A 155 -13.11 -1.72 -43.28
N PRO A 156 -12.86 -1.51 -44.59
CA PRO A 156 -11.54 -1.94 -45.07
C PRO A 156 -10.72 -0.92 -45.89
N THR A 157 -9.41 -1.24 -45.99
CA THR A 157 -8.43 -0.85 -47.03
C THR A 157 -7.89 0.59 -47.11
N ALA A 158 -6.77 0.82 -46.44
CA ALA A 158 -5.56 1.35 -47.09
C ALA A 158 -4.31 0.64 -46.52
N THR A 159 -3.53 -0.01 -47.39
CA THR A 159 -2.47 -0.96 -46.97
C THR A 159 -1.28 -0.25 -46.30
N ILE A 160 -1.06 -0.51 -45.01
CA ILE A 160 0.23 -0.30 -44.35
C ILE A 160 0.64 -1.62 -43.70
N THR A 161 1.90 -1.99 -43.91
CA THR A 161 2.47 -3.30 -43.60
C THR A 161 2.48 -3.56 -42.09
N THR A 162 2.03 -4.74 -41.68
CA THR A 162 2.16 -5.25 -40.31
C THR A 162 3.64 -5.28 -39.90
N THR A 163 3.98 -4.54 -38.84
CA THR A 163 5.17 -4.84 -38.04
C THR A 163 4.94 -6.14 -37.30
N ALA A 164 5.92 -7.05 -37.39
CA ALA A 164 5.81 -8.41 -36.85
C ALA A 164 5.64 -8.44 -35.32
N PRO A 165 5.01 -9.48 -34.75
CA PRO A 165 5.04 -9.70 -33.31
C PRO A 165 6.49 -9.82 -32.83
N THR A 166 6.77 -9.25 -31.66
CA THR A 166 8.05 -9.43 -30.96
C THR A 166 8.31 -10.92 -30.73
N PRO A 167 9.47 -11.46 -31.15
CA PRO A 167 9.73 -12.88 -31.01
C PRO A 167 9.92 -13.23 -29.53
N LYS A 168 8.97 -13.98 -28.95
CA LYS A 168 9.19 -14.68 -27.67
C LYS A 168 10.32 -15.70 -27.86
N VAL A 169 11.53 -15.35 -27.44
CA VAL A 169 12.71 -16.21 -27.52
C VAL A 169 12.64 -17.24 -26.40
N ASP A 170 12.41 -18.49 -26.77
CA ASP A 170 12.41 -19.61 -25.83
C ASP A 170 13.87 -19.96 -25.44
N LEU A 171 14.31 -19.38 -24.32
CA LEU A 171 15.68 -19.54 -23.79
C LEU A 171 16.00 -21.00 -23.40
N SER A 172 15.01 -21.86 -23.17
CA SER A 172 15.22 -23.28 -22.83
C SER A 172 15.88 -24.09 -23.95
N LYS A 173 15.84 -23.58 -25.19
CA LYS A 173 16.39 -24.24 -26.39
C LYS A 173 17.82 -23.82 -26.72
N VAL A 174 18.42 -22.91 -25.95
CA VAL A 174 19.79 -22.44 -26.16
C VAL A 174 20.75 -23.36 -25.41
N GLN A 175 21.67 -24.02 -26.14
CA GLN A 175 22.75 -24.81 -25.55
C GLN A 175 24.06 -24.00 -25.55
N PRO A 176 24.45 -23.37 -24.42
CA PRO A 176 25.70 -22.61 -24.33
C PRO A 176 26.91 -23.54 -24.43
N SER A 177 27.90 -23.14 -25.24
CA SER A 177 29.13 -23.89 -25.50
C SER A 177 30.36 -23.29 -24.80
N THR A 178 30.24 -22.07 -24.30
CA THR A 178 31.31 -21.30 -23.65
C THR A 178 30.85 -20.65 -22.34
N GLU A 179 31.81 -20.34 -21.46
CA GLU A 179 31.57 -19.66 -20.18
C GLU A 179 30.94 -18.26 -20.34
N LEU A 180 31.26 -17.57 -21.44
CA LEU A 180 30.65 -16.28 -21.77
C LEU A 180 29.17 -16.42 -22.16
N GLU A 181 28.81 -17.44 -22.94
CA GLU A 181 27.42 -17.71 -23.32
C GLU A 181 26.55 -18.06 -22.11
N ASN A 182 27.07 -18.86 -21.16
CA ASN A 182 26.37 -19.13 -19.88
C ASN A 182 26.05 -17.84 -19.12
N ARG A 183 27.03 -16.94 -18.99
CA ARG A 183 26.86 -15.69 -18.24
C ARG A 183 25.92 -14.69 -18.93
N LEU A 184 25.87 -14.73 -20.26
CA LEU A 184 24.96 -13.91 -21.06
C LEU A 184 23.53 -14.46 -21.00
N LEU A 185 23.36 -15.79 -20.98
CA LEU A 185 22.06 -16.43 -20.79
C LEU A 185 21.46 -16.11 -19.41
N GLN A 186 22.28 -16.16 -18.35
CA GLN A 186 21.84 -15.81 -16.99
C GLN A 186 21.35 -14.35 -16.91
N LEU A 187 22.12 -13.40 -17.45
CA LEU A 187 21.70 -11.98 -17.50
C LEU A 187 20.42 -11.77 -18.33
N LEU A 188 20.22 -12.56 -19.39
CA LEU A 188 18.98 -12.54 -20.17
C LEU A 188 17.79 -13.03 -19.35
N GLN A 189 17.93 -14.11 -18.57
CA GLN A 189 16.88 -14.62 -17.69
C GLN A 189 16.52 -13.61 -16.59
N GLU A 190 17.52 -13.08 -15.87
CA GLU A 190 17.34 -12.03 -14.85
C GLU A 190 16.65 -10.78 -15.41
N THR A 191 16.94 -10.39 -16.66
CA THR A 191 16.29 -9.26 -17.32
C THR A 191 14.84 -9.57 -17.72
N LEU A 192 14.55 -10.81 -18.15
CA LEU A 192 13.21 -11.24 -18.56
C LEU A 192 12.27 -11.35 -17.35
N GLU A 193 12.73 -11.96 -16.26
CA GLU A 193 11.98 -12.02 -14.98
C GLU A 193 11.67 -10.62 -14.44
N ARG A 194 12.63 -9.69 -14.55
CA ARG A 194 12.42 -8.30 -14.16
C ARG A 194 11.40 -7.59 -15.06
N SER A 195 11.39 -7.91 -16.36
CA SER A 195 10.40 -7.38 -17.31
C SER A 195 8.99 -7.91 -17.03
N THR A 196 8.84 -9.21 -16.77
CA THR A 196 7.51 -9.80 -16.48
C THR A 196 6.98 -9.36 -15.11
N ASN A 197 7.84 -9.12 -14.12
CA ASN A 197 7.46 -8.53 -12.85
C ASN A 197 6.99 -7.07 -13.01
N LEU A 198 7.67 -6.28 -13.87
CA LEU A 198 7.21 -4.93 -14.23
C LEU A 198 5.88 -4.92 -15.02
N GLU A 199 5.67 -5.90 -15.91
CA GLU A 199 4.39 -6.08 -16.62
C GLU A 199 3.25 -6.43 -15.63
N GLY A 200 3.50 -7.29 -14.65
CA GLY A 200 2.56 -7.59 -13.57
C GLY A 200 2.20 -6.35 -12.75
N GLN A 201 3.20 -5.59 -12.29
CA GLN A 201 3.00 -4.33 -11.55
C GLN A 201 2.23 -3.29 -12.37
N PHE A 202 2.42 -3.25 -13.69
CA PHE A 202 1.71 -2.33 -14.57
C PHE A 202 0.22 -2.72 -14.74
N GLU A 203 -0.07 -4.01 -14.88
CA GLU A 203 -1.45 -4.49 -15.03
C GLU A 203 -2.22 -4.42 -13.69
N GLU A 204 -1.53 -4.60 -12.56
CA GLU A 204 -2.05 -4.38 -11.20
C GLU A 204 -2.36 -2.89 -10.94
N TYR A 205 -1.45 -1.97 -11.30
CA TYR A 205 -1.70 -0.53 -11.28
C TYR A 205 -2.89 -0.13 -12.16
N LYS A 206 -3.01 -0.72 -13.35
CA LYS A 206 -4.12 -0.51 -14.28
C LYS A 206 -5.45 -1.05 -13.73
N SER A 207 -5.43 -2.14 -12.96
CA SER A 207 -6.60 -2.65 -12.24
C SER A 207 -7.07 -1.67 -11.15
N MET A 208 -6.14 -1.17 -10.33
CA MET A 208 -6.40 -0.15 -9.31
C MET A 208 -6.93 1.17 -9.91
N VAL A 209 -6.41 1.58 -11.08
CA VAL A 209 -6.96 2.73 -11.81
C VAL A 209 -8.36 2.44 -12.33
N LYS A 210 -8.64 1.24 -12.85
CA LYS A 210 -9.98 0.86 -13.33
C LYS A 210 -11.04 0.89 -12.23
N SER A 211 -10.77 0.34 -11.05
CA SER A 211 -11.72 0.38 -9.93
C SER A 211 -12.03 1.82 -9.51
N ASN A 212 -10.99 2.66 -9.39
CA ASN A 212 -11.16 4.04 -8.93
C ASN A 212 -11.83 4.95 -9.99
N PHE A 213 -11.69 4.68 -11.29
CA PHE A 213 -12.26 5.55 -12.34
C PHE A 213 -13.71 5.24 -12.73
N PHE A 214 -14.15 3.96 -12.63
CA PHE A 214 -15.48 3.57 -13.11
C PHE A 214 -16.61 3.80 -12.10
N ASP A 215 -16.40 3.59 -10.81
CA ASP A 215 -17.44 3.79 -9.79
C ASP A 215 -17.91 5.26 -9.75
N HIS A 216 -17.00 6.23 -9.93
CA HIS A 216 -17.33 7.64 -10.02
C HIS A 216 -18.24 8.04 -11.20
N LEU A 217 -18.37 7.20 -12.24
CA LEU A 217 -19.28 7.45 -13.36
C LEU A 217 -20.68 6.89 -13.13
N VAL A 218 -20.85 5.92 -12.23
CA VAL A 218 -22.15 5.28 -11.96
C VAL A 218 -23.02 6.15 -11.06
N ASP A 219 -22.45 6.76 -10.02
CA ASP A 219 -23.18 7.62 -9.07
C ASP A 219 -23.62 8.97 -9.65
N ALA A 220 -22.96 9.46 -10.71
CA ALA A 220 -23.24 10.77 -11.31
C ALA A 220 -24.64 10.91 -11.96
N ASN A 221 -25.38 9.81 -12.16
CA ASN A 221 -26.73 9.81 -12.75
C ASN A 221 -27.85 9.43 -11.75
N GLY A 222 -27.55 9.29 -10.46
CA GLY A 222 -28.51 8.96 -9.40
C GLY A 222 -29.36 10.14 -8.94
N ASN A 223 -30.42 10.48 -9.66
CA ASN A 223 -31.32 11.59 -9.30
C ASN A 223 -32.25 11.27 -8.11
N ASP A 224 -31.86 11.58 -6.86
CA ASP A 224 -32.82 12.05 -5.85
C ASP A 224 -32.24 12.93 -4.73
N SER A 225 -33.11 13.75 -4.16
CA SER A 225 -32.83 14.83 -3.20
C SER A 225 -33.05 14.42 -1.74
N LYS A 226 -31.98 14.34 -0.92
CA LYS A 226 -31.95 14.66 0.54
C LYS A 226 -30.60 14.42 1.24
N SER A 227 -30.04 15.52 1.77
CA SER A 227 -29.20 15.66 2.99
C SER A 227 -27.84 14.94 3.11
N ASP A 228 -26.76 15.66 2.79
CA ASP A 228 -25.60 16.07 3.62
C ASP A 228 -25.06 15.17 4.76
N LYS A 229 -25.29 13.85 4.77
CA LYS A 229 -24.75 12.94 5.80
C LYS A 229 -24.29 11.56 5.29
N ARG A 230 -24.18 11.33 3.97
CA ARG A 230 -23.74 10.03 3.42
C ARG A 230 -22.26 9.98 3.04
N GLY A 231 -21.74 10.96 2.27
CA GLY A 231 -20.33 10.99 1.83
C GLY A 231 -19.32 10.64 2.92
N LEU A 232 -19.35 11.38 4.04
CA LEU A 232 -18.48 11.15 5.21
C LEU A 232 -18.50 9.73 5.80
N ASN A 233 -19.58 8.96 5.61
CA ASN A 233 -19.66 7.56 6.07
C ASN A 233 -19.11 6.58 5.04
N ASP A 234 -19.35 6.84 3.75
CA ASP A 234 -18.94 5.97 2.65
C ASP A 234 -17.41 6.13 2.39
N GLU A 235 -16.88 7.35 2.47
CA GLU A 235 -15.45 7.67 2.43
C GLU A 235 -14.67 7.07 3.63
N ALA A 236 -15.26 7.10 4.83
CA ALA A 236 -14.67 6.47 6.00
C ALA A 236 -14.56 4.95 5.79
N ASN A 237 -15.55 4.31 5.16
CA ASN A 237 -15.48 2.90 4.80
C ASN A 237 -14.42 2.64 3.74
N TYR A 238 -14.31 3.46 2.69
CA TYR A 238 -13.27 3.32 1.65
C TYR A 238 -11.86 3.23 2.26
N TYR A 239 -11.53 4.15 3.18
CA TYR A 239 -10.28 4.14 3.92
C TYR A 239 -10.00 2.81 4.64
N PHE A 240 -10.93 2.36 5.50
CA PHE A 240 -10.72 1.13 6.27
C PHE A 240 -10.80 -0.15 5.42
N ASN A 241 -11.46 -0.10 4.26
CA ASN A 241 -11.50 -1.19 3.30
C ASN A 241 -10.16 -1.38 2.59
N GLY A 242 -9.47 -0.30 2.19
CA GLY A 242 -8.11 -0.38 1.65
C GLY A 242 -7.18 -1.17 2.58
N TYR A 243 -7.19 -0.84 3.87
CA TYR A 243 -6.41 -1.54 4.90
C TYR A 243 -6.88 -2.97 5.25
N ALA A 244 -7.91 -3.53 4.59
CA ALA A 244 -8.31 -4.93 4.78
C ALA A 244 -7.52 -5.93 3.90
N HIS A 245 -6.88 -5.45 2.82
CA HIS A 245 -6.13 -6.25 1.86
C HIS A 245 -4.74 -6.64 2.37
N ASN A 246 -4.23 -7.82 1.98
CA ASN A 246 -2.96 -8.32 2.50
C ASN A 246 -1.76 -7.48 2.04
N ASP A 247 -1.82 -6.98 0.81
CA ASP A 247 -0.64 -6.53 0.04
C ASP A 247 -0.06 -5.23 0.62
N ILE A 248 -0.94 -4.34 1.09
CA ILE A 248 -0.60 -3.14 1.85
C ILE A 248 0.12 -3.50 3.17
N HIS A 249 -0.36 -4.54 3.88
CA HIS A 249 0.33 -5.03 5.09
C HIS A 249 1.64 -5.75 4.78
N GLU A 250 1.75 -6.42 3.64
CA GLU A 250 3.00 -7.05 3.20
C GLU A 250 4.06 -6.01 2.83
N GLN A 251 3.70 -4.96 2.08
CA GLN A 251 4.57 -3.83 1.78
C GLN A 251 5.06 -3.17 3.09
N MET A 252 4.14 -2.88 4.01
CA MET A 252 4.46 -2.33 5.33
C MET A 252 5.39 -3.24 6.15
N LEU A 253 5.16 -4.56 6.17
CA LEU A 253 5.99 -5.51 6.93
C LEU A 253 7.36 -5.79 6.27
N LYS A 254 7.47 -5.63 4.95
CA LYS A 254 8.74 -5.69 4.20
C LYS A 254 9.58 -4.42 4.34
N ASP A 255 8.97 -3.28 4.68
CA ASP A 255 9.69 -2.07 5.09
C ASP A 255 10.44 -2.33 6.41
N LYS A 256 11.74 -2.63 6.26
CA LYS A 256 12.64 -2.92 7.37
C LYS A 256 12.95 -1.68 8.18
N ALA A 257 13.34 -0.58 7.54
CA ALA A 257 13.68 0.66 8.24
C ALA A 257 12.55 1.10 9.18
N ARG A 258 11.29 1.03 8.71
CA ARG A 258 10.10 1.20 9.56
C ARG A 258 10.02 0.14 10.66
N THR A 259 9.89 -1.13 10.28
CA THR A 259 9.47 -2.20 11.21
C THR A 259 10.55 -2.49 12.26
N GLU A 260 11.82 -2.37 11.88
CA GLU A 260 12.98 -2.52 12.77
C GLU A 260 13.13 -1.30 13.70
N ALA A 261 12.86 -0.06 13.26
CA ALA A 261 12.91 1.10 14.16
C ALA A 261 11.94 0.97 15.35
N TYR A 262 10.69 0.55 15.10
CA TYR A 262 9.75 0.26 16.19
C TYR A 262 10.20 -0.94 17.05
N ARG A 263 10.64 -2.04 16.41
CA ARG A 263 11.11 -3.25 17.13
C ARG A 263 12.27 -2.93 18.07
N ASP A 264 13.25 -2.17 17.59
CA ASP A 264 14.51 -1.95 18.28
C ASP A 264 14.31 -0.94 19.42
N PHE A 265 13.51 0.11 19.24
CA PHE A 265 13.04 0.94 20.36
C PHE A 265 12.37 0.09 21.45
N VAL A 266 11.46 -0.83 21.08
CA VAL A 266 10.74 -1.68 22.04
C VAL A 266 11.66 -2.71 22.71
N TYR A 267 12.65 -3.25 21.99
CA TYR A 267 13.52 -4.33 22.47
C TYR A 267 14.78 -3.88 23.20
N GLU A 268 15.31 -2.69 22.91
CA GLU A 268 16.39 -2.07 23.67
C GLU A 268 15.85 -1.50 24.99
N ASN A 269 14.60 -1.01 25.00
CA ASN A 269 13.97 -0.41 26.17
C ASN A 269 13.03 -1.35 26.94
N LYS A 270 13.27 -2.67 26.93
CA LYS A 270 12.40 -3.65 27.61
C LYS A 270 12.06 -3.29 29.06
N ASP A 271 12.94 -2.58 29.76
CA ASP A 271 12.71 -2.17 31.14
C ASP A 271 11.66 -1.05 31.29
N ILE A 272 11.45 -0.19 30.27
CA ILE A 272 10.37 0.81 30.26
C ILE A 272 9.01 0.18 29.88
N PHE A 273 9.01 -0.87 29.05
CA PHE A 273 7.81 -1.64 28.70
C PHE A 273 7.39 -2.64 29.79
N LYS A 274 8.34 -3.12 30.60
CA LYS A 274 8.10 -4.20 31.57
C LYS A 274 7.04 -3.83 32.60
N ASN A 275 6.04 -4.69 32.73
CA ASN A 275 4.88 -4.55 33.61
C ASN A 275 3.96 -3.34 33.30
N LYS A 276 4.16 -2.63 32.18
CA LYS A 276 3.32 -1.49 31.76
C LYS A 276 2.09 -1.91 30.96
N VAL A 277 1.10 -1.04 30.90
CA VAL A 277 -0.05 -1.14 29.99
C VAL A 277 0.24 -0.31 28.74
N VAL A 278 0.22 -0.96 27.57
CA VAL A 278 0.52 -0.34 26.27
C VAL A 278 -0.78 -0.25 25.46
N LEU A 279 -0.98 0.85 24.74
CA LEU A 279 -2.01 1.00 23.72
C LEU A 279 -1.36 1.06 22.33
N ASP A 280 -1.77 0.18 21.44
CA ASP A 280 -1.37 0.15 20.03
C ASP A 280 -2.52 0.71 19.19
N VAL A 281 -2.32 1.88 18.59
CA VAL A 281 -3.36 2.63 17.86
C VAL A 281 -3.17 2.46 16.36
N GLY A 282 -4.17 1.85 15.69
CA GLY A 282 -4.06 1.39 14.30
C GLY A 282 -3.20 0.14 14.21
N CYS A 283 -3.52 -0.89 15.01
CA CYS A 283 -2.62 -2.02 15.22
C CYS A 283 -2.41 -2.89 13.96
N GLY A 284 -3.26 -2.76 12.93
CA GLY A 284 -3.16 -3.51 11.67
C GLY A 284 -3.10 -5.02 11.92
N THR A 285 -2.01 -5.66 11.50
CA THR A 285 -1.71 -7.10 11.71
C THR A 285 -1.35 -7.49 13.15
N GLY A 286 -1.20 -6.51 14.06
CA GLY A 286 -0.82 -6.71 15.46
C GLY A 286 0.69 -6.77 15.73
N ILE A 287 1.54 -6.45 14.75
CA ILE A 287 3.00 -6.61 14.85
C ILE A 287 3.64 -5.80 16.00
N LEU A 288 3.26 -4.53 16.16
CA LEU A 288 3.78 -3.65 17.21
C LEU A 288 3.33 -4.12 18.60
N SER A 289 2.06 -4.51 18.72
CA SER A 289 1.52 -5.18 19.91
C SER A 289 2.29 -6.43 20.30
N MET A 290 2.70 -7.26 19.33
CA MET A 290 3.50 -8.45 19.58
C MET A 290 4.93 -8.13 20.04
N PHE A 291 5.56 -7.06 19.54
CA PHE A 291 6.83 -6.57 20.09
C PHE A 291 6.66 -6.10 21.54
N ALA A 292 5.65 -5.28 21.83
CA ALA A 292 5.39 -4.78 23.19
C ALA A 292 5.12 -5.92 24.19
N ALA A 293 4.34 -6.93 23.80
CA ALA A 293 4.12 -8.12 24.61
C ALA A 293 5.41 -8.92 24.85
N LYS A 294 6.23 -9.17 23.80
CA LYS A 294 7.55 -9.84 23.92
C LYS A 294 8.59 -9.02 24.71
N ALA A 295 8.41 -7.70 24.81
CA ALA A 295 9.21 -6.84 25.69
C ALA A 295 8.85 -6.95 27.17
N GLY A 296 7.71 -7.57 27.50
CA GLY A 296 7.26 -7.80 28.88
C GLY A 296 6.19 -6.82 29.36
N ALA A 297 5.45 -6.18 28.45
CA ALA A 297 4.24 -5.46 28.79
C ALA A 297 3.28 -6.34 29.63
N LYS A 298 2.64 -5.75 30.63
CA LYS A 298 1.64 -6.43 31.47
C LYS A 298 0.37 -6.73 30.68
N GLN A 299 0.00 -5.79 29.82
CA GLN A 299 -1.14 -5.87 28.93
C GLN A 299 -0.88 -4.96 27.74
N VAL A 300 -1.27 -5.40 26.55
CA VAL A 300 -1.36 -4.55 25.37
C VAL A 300 -2.82 -4.47 24.97
N ILE A 301 -3.30 -3.27 24.65
CA ILE A 301 -4.63 -3.02 24.11
C ILE A 301 -4.41 -2.57 22.66
N SER A 302 -4.99 -3.28 21.71
CA SER A 302 -4.72 -3.10 20.28
C SER A 302 -5.99 -2.65 19.59
N VAL A 303 -5.99 -1.45 19.01
CA VAL A 303 -7.17 -0.82 18.43
C VAL A 303 -7.03 -0.71 16.92
N ASP A 304 -8.02 -1.21 16.19
CA ASP A 304 -8.16 -1.00 14.75
C ASP A 304 -9.64 -1.04 14.36
N ASN A 305 -10.04 -0.32 13.32
CA ASN A 305 -11.43 -0.35 12.83
C ASN A 305 -11.62 -1.28 11.62
N SER A 306 -10.54 -1.54 10.86
CA SER A 306 -10.56 -2.38 9.66
C SER A 306 -10.78 -3.87 10.01
N ALA A 307 -11.21 -4.64 9.01
CA ALA A 307 -11.42 -6.08 9.14
C ALA A 307 -10.11 -6.86 9.37
N ILE A 308 -8.94 -6.25 9.11
CA ILE A 308 -7.61 -6.82 9.41
C ILE A 308 -7.47 -7.31 10.87
N ILE A 309 -8.21 -6.70 11.81
CA ILE A 309 -8.13 -7.05 13.23
C ILE A 309 -8.54 -8.50 13.53
N GLU A 310 -9.37 -9.13 12.69
CA GLU A 310 -9.68 -10.56 12.82
C GLU A 310 -8.47 -11.44 12.44
N LYS A 311 -7.69 -11.05 11.42
CA LYS A 311 -6.41 -11.70 11.10
C LYS A 311 -5.37 -11.43 12.20
N ALA A 312 -5.32 -10.22 12.74
CA ALA A 312 -4.42 -9.87 13.85
C ALA A 312 -4.70 -10.71 15.12
N LYS A 313 -5.97 -10.99 15.40
CA LYS A 313 -6.37 -11.88 16.49
C LYS A 313 -5.86 -13.31 16.28
N LEU A 314 -5.93 -13.84 15.06
CA LEU A 314 -5.35 -15.15 14.73
C LEU A 314 -3.82 -15.13 14.88
N ASN A 315 -3.12 -14.11 14.36
CA ASN A 315 -1.67 -13.93 14.50
C ASN A 315 -1.22 -13.95 15.97
N VAL A 316 -1.95 -13.22 16.83
CA VAL A 316 -1.71 -13.11 18.27
C VAL A 316 -1.94 -14.45 18.99
N GLN A 317 -2.98 -15.20 18.61
CA GLN A 317 -3.28 -16.53 19.15
C GLN A 317 -2.22 -17.57 18.74
N GLU A 318 -1.82 -17.60 17.47
CA GLU A 318 -0.78 -18.51 16.95
C GLU A 318 0.58 -18.27 17.63
N ASN A 319 0.88 -17.01 17.99
CA ASN A 319 2.07 -16.65 18.75
C ASN A 319 1.93 -16.86 20.28
N GLY A 320 0.77 -17.30 20.77
CA GLY A 320 0.49 -17.54 22.19
C GLY A 320 0.48 -16.26 23.06
N LEU A 321 0.18 -15.10 22.48
CA LEU A 321 0.22 -13.78 23.13
C LEU A 321 -1.17 -13.22 23.48
N ASP A 322 -2.24 -13.94 23.18
CA ASP A 322 -3.64 -13.61 23.44
C ASP A 322 -3.97 -13.39 24.92
N HIS A 323 -3.19 -13.99 25.83
CA HIS A 323 -3.28 -13.75 27.28
C HIS A 323 -2.70 -12.39 27.74
N ILE A 324 -2.00 -11.67 26.87
CA ILE A 324 -1.43 -10.33 27.12
C ILE A 324 -2.10 -9.27 26.23
N ILE A 325 -2.38 -9.61 24.97
CA ILE A 325 -2.85 -8.70 23.94
C ILE A 325 -4.38 -8.76 23.83
N THR A 326 -5.05 -7.63 24.08
CA THR A 326 -6.51 -7.46 23.96
C THR A 326 -6.83 -6.64 22.71
N LEU A 327 -7.34 -7.28 21.66
CA LEU A 327 -7.77 -6.58 20.45
C LEU A 327 -9.18 -5.98 20.61
N VAL A 328 -9.37 -4.73 20.17
CA VAL A 328 -10.62 -3.97 20.25
C VAL A 328 -10.94 -3.39 18.87
N ARG A 329 -12.01 -3.87 18.25
CA ARG A 329 -12.45 -3.35 16.95
C ARG A 329 -13.27 -2.08 17.12
N GLY A 330 -12.86 -1.01 16.43
CA GLY A 330 -13.62 0.24 16.33
C GLY A 330 -12.73 1.48 16.16
N LYS A 331 -13.36 2.63 15.92
CA LYS A 331 -12.66 3.92 15.84
C LYS A 331 -12.27 4.43 17.22
N VAL A 332 -11.09 5.03 17.33
CA VAL A 332 -10.49 5.54 18.58
C VAL A 332 -11.40 6.56 19.29
N GLU A 333 -12.15 7.34 18.51
CA GLU A 333 -13.08 8.37 18.96
C GLU A 333 -14.36 7.79 19.58
N GLU A 334 -14.74 6.56 19.20
CA GLU A 334 -16.03 5.94 19.49
C GLU A 334 -15.93 4.83 20.56
N ILE A 335 -14.79 4.13 20.67
CA ILE A 335 -14.60 3.03 21.62
C ILE A 335 -14.32 3.50 23.06
N GLU A 336 -14.38 2.55 23.99
CA GLU A 336 -13.83 2.64 25.34
C GLU A 336 -12.89 1.44 25.59
N ILE A 337 -11.79 1.67 26.31
CA ILE A 337 -10.81 0.62 26.65
C ILE A 337 -10.99 0.16 28.11
N PRO A 338 -10.58 -1.08 28.48
CA PRO A 338 -10.86 -1.65 29.81
C PRO A 338 -10.05 -1.01 30.97
N VAL A 339 -9.30 0.05 30.72
CA VAL A 339 -8.43 0.75 31.68
C VAL A 339 -8.68 2.26 31.62
N LYS A 340 -8.39 2.98 32.70
CA LYS A 340 -8.54 4.45 32.71
C LYS A 340 -7.40 5.17 32.01
N GLN A 341 -6.20 4.61 32.11
CA GLN A 341 -4.97 5.19 31.57
C GLN A 341 -4.02 4.08 31.11
N VAL A 342 -3.14 4.42 30.17
CA VAL A 342 -2.06 3.59 29.64
C VAL A 342 -0.72 4.30 29.86
N ASP A 343 0.34 3.51 30.05
CA ASP A 343 1.69 4.02 30.31
C ASP A 343 2.40 4.43 29.01
N ILE A 344 2.11 3.74 27.90
CA ILE A 344 2.74 3.94 26.60
C ILE A 344 1.67 3.87 25.52
N ILE A 345 1.68 4.82 24.58
CA ILE A 345 0.99 4.70 23.30
C ILE A 345 2.06 4.44 22.24
N ILE A 346 1.93 3.30 21.55
CA ILE A 346 2.68 2.98 20.34
C ILE A 346 1.73 3.11 19.16
N SER A 347 2.16 3.71 18.07
CA SER A 347 1.33 3.85 16.87
C SER A 347 2.20 4.12 15.66
N GLU A 348 1.90 3.44 14.57
CA GLU A 348 2.36 3.78 13.24
C GLU A 348 1.17 4.46 12.55
N TRP A 349 1.30 5.77 12.34
CA TRP A 349 0.24 6.69 11.92
C TRP A 349 0.68 7.56 10.74
N MET A 350 1.92 7.41 10.27
CA MET A 350 2.53 8.36 9.37
C MET A 350 2.02 8.11 7.95
N GLY A 351 1.48 9.14 7.31
CA GLY A 351 1.13 9.10 5.89
C GLY A 351 2.28 9.53 5.00
N TYR A 352 2.05 9.53 3.68
CA TYR A 352 2.88 10.28 2.74
C TYR A 352 2.99 11.76 3.17
N PHE A 353 4.16 12.36 2.96
CA PHE A 353 4.47 13.70 3.49
C PHE A 353 4.13 13.89 5.00
N LEU A 354 4.24 12.80 5.78
CA LEU A 354 3.91 12.65 7.21
C LEU A 354 2.41 12.74 7.58
N LEU A 355 1.70 13.74 7.06
CA LEU A 355 0.35 14.11 7.53
C LEU A 355 -0.80 13.65 6.64
N PHE A 356 -0.51 13.03 5.49
CA PHE A 356 -1.53 12.43 4.64
C PHE A 356 -2.36 11.38 5.40
N GLU A 357 -3.58 11.13 4.96
CA GLU A 357 -4.60 10.31 5.60
C GLU A 357 -5.17 10.81 6.94
N ALA A 358 -4.51 11.79 7.57
CA ALA A 358 -4.90 12.43 8.83
C ALA A 358 -5.07 11.48 10.04
N MET A 359 -4.39 10.33 10.05
CA MET A 359 -4.46 9.35 11.16
C MET A 359 -3.88 9.88 12.48
N LEU A 360 -2.98 10.86 12.43
CA LEU A 360 -2.42 11.51 13.63
C LEU A 360 -3.51 12.04 14.58
N ASP A 361 -4.63 12.54 14.07
CA ASP A 361 -5.71 13.06 14.90
C ASP A 361 -6.29 12.00 15.85
N SER A 362 -6.50 10.78 15.35
CA SER A 362 -6.94 9.65 16.18
C SER A 362 -5.90 9.31 17.25
N VAL A 363 -4.61 9.39 16.93
CA VAL A 363 -3.51 9.19 17.90
C VAL A 363 -3.50 10.29 18.97
N LEU A 364 -3.75 11.55 18.60
CA LEU A 364 -3.89 12.66 19.55
C LEU A 364 -5.14 12.50 20.44
N VAL A 365 -6.25 11.98 19.91
CA VAL A 365 -7.43 11.62 20.70
C VAL A 365 -7.12 10.48 21.68
N ALA A 366 -6.41 9.44 21.27
CA ALA A 366 -5.97 8.37 22.16
C ALA A 366 -5.08 8.90 23.30
N ARG A 367 -4.13 9.79 22.97
CA ARG A 367 -3.28 10.48 23.95
C ARG A 367 -4.11 11.25 24.97
N ASP A 368 -5.00 12.11 24.52
CA ASP A 368 -5.77 13.02 25.39
C ASP A 368 -6.82 12.29 26.22
N ARG A 369 -7.33 11.14 25.75
CA ARG A 369 -8.26 10.29 26.51
C ARG A 369 -7.57 9.39 27.53
N TRP A 370 -6.43 8.79 27.19
CA TRP A 370 -5.92 7.63 27.91
C TRP A 370 -4.42 7.67 28.28
N LEU A 371 -3.58 8.54 27.76
CA LEU A 371 -2.17 8.55 28.19
C LEU A 371 -2.05 9.03 29.65
N ALA A 372 -1.21 8.36 30.44
CA ALA A 372 -0.82 8.84 31.76
C ALA A 372 -0.02 10.17 31.66
N PRO A 373 -0.02 11.03 32.70
CA PRO A 373 0.71 12.31 32.67
C PRO A 373 2.24 12.17 32.50
N ASP A 374 2.79 11.02 32.85
CA ASP A 374 4.19 10.59 32.68
C ASP A 374 4.34 9.49 31.60
N GLY A 375 3.32 9.32 30.75
CA GLY A 375 3.29 8.33 29.69
C GLY A 375 4.08 8.72 28.44
N ILE A 376 4.45 7.73 27.65
CA ILE A 376 5.33 7.88 26.49
C ILE A 376 4.53 7.68 25.19
N MET A 377 4.69 8.61 24.24
CA MET A 377 4.33 8.37 22.84
C MET A 377 5.52 7.72 22.12
N ALA A 378 5.27 6.66 21.35
CA ALA A 378 6.25 5.98 20.50
C ALA A 378 5.73 5.89 19.04
N PRO A 379 6.27 6.70 18.10
CA PRO A 379 7.36 7.67 18.25
C PRO A 379 6.97 8.85 19.15
N SER A 380 7.95 9.66 19.54
CA SER A 380 7.77 10.80 20.45
C SER A 380 7.83 12.15 19.74
N HIS A 381 8.62 12.23 18.66
CA HIS A 381 8.85 13.47 17.92
C HIS A 381 9.00 13.16 16.44
N THR A 382 8.38 13.96 15.57
CA THR A 382 8.55 13.87 14.12
C THR A 382 8.77 15.26 13.49
N ARG A 383 9.38 15.32 12.31
CA ARG A 383 9.64 16.55 11.56
C ARG A 383 9.37 16.39 10.08
N ILE A 384 8.66 17.34 9.49
CA ILE A 384 8.57 17.48 8.03
C ILE A 384 9.76 18.32 7.56
N LEU A 385 10.49 17.80 6.58
CA LEU A 385 11.69 18.37 6.02
C LEU A 385 11.51 18.68 4.53
N MET A 386 12.27 19.65 4.00
CA MET A 386 12.25 20.01 2.57
C MET A 386 13.64 20.42 2.05
N ALA A 387 13.88 20.20 0.76
CA ALA A 387 15.02 20.70 0.01
C ALA A 387 14.65 21.00 -1.47
N ALA A 388 15.52 21.69 -2.20
CA ALA A 388 15.39 21.89 -3.65
C ALA A 388 16.05 20.75 -4.46
N LEU A 389 15.41 20.35 -5.56
CA LEU A 389 15.82 19.22 -6.42
C LEU A 389 16.17 19.64 -7.85
N ASP A 390 17.30 19.13 -8.32
CA ASP A 390 17.79 19.13 -9.70
C ASP A 390 17.51 17.77 -10.33
N ASP A 391 16.24 17.54 -10.66
CA ASP A 391 15.72 16.27 -11.18
C ASP A 391 14.98 16.53 -12.51
N GLU A 392 15.77 16.65 -13.59
CA GLU A 392 15.25 16.81 -14.95
C GLU A 392 14.47 15.56 -15.39
N ASP A 393 14.96 14.36 -15.06
CA ASP A 393 14.28 13.08 -15.32
C ASP A 393 12.83 13.09 -14.77
N LEU A 394 12.64 13.51 -13.51
CA LEU A 394 11.31 13.62 -12.89
C LEU A 394 10.37 14.56 -13.66
N LYS A 395 10.87 15.73 -14.11
CA LYS A 395 10.08 16.66 -14.91
C LYS A 395 9.78 16.08 -16.29
N ASP A 396 10.73 15.35 -16.88
CA ASP A 396 10.57 14.77 -18.20
C ASP A 396 9.55 13.64 -18.21
N ASP A 397 9.70 12.65 -17.33
CA ASP A 397 8.83 11.48 -17.23
C ASP A 397 7.39 11.87 -16.84
N ARG A 398 7.22 12.80 -15.90
CA ARG A 398 5.90 13.17 -15.35
C ARG A 398 5.21 14.27 -16.14
N VAL A 399 5.95 15.26 -16.66
CA VAL A 399 5.37 16.47 -17.29
C VAL A 399 5.71 16.59 -18.77
N ASN A 400 6.93 16.33 -19.22
CA ASN A 400 7.28 16.52 -20.63
C ASN A 400 6.91 15.35 -21.56
N PHE A 401 6.70 14.15 -21.02
CA PHE A 401 6.06 13.02 -21.71
C PHE A 401 4.79 13.44 -22.48
N TRP A 402 3.90 14.20 -21.83
CA TRP A 402 2.65 14.70 -22.42
C TRP A 402 2.82 15.71 -23.57
N ASN A 403 4.04 16.18 -23.87
CA ASN A 403 4.30 16.97 -25.07
C ASN A 403 4.17 16.15 -26.36
N ASP A 404 4.58 14.86 -26.31
CA ASP A 404 4.67 13.99 -27.49
C ASP A 404 4.52 12.52 -27.10
N VAL A 405 3.26 12.09 -26.97
CA VAL A 405 2.88 10.71 -26.68
C VAL A 405 2.71 9.99 -28.01
N TYR A 406 3.76 9.28 -28.46
CA TYR A 406 3.81 8.54 -29.73
C TYR A 406 3.47 9.38 -30.99
N GLY A 407 3.87 10.65 -31.05
CA GLY A 407 3.56 11.58 -32.14
C GLY A 407 2.38 12.52 -31.84
N PHE A 408 1.68 12.33 -30.72
CA PHE A 408 0.46 13.06 -30.37
C PHE A 408 0.69 14.01 -29.18
N LYS A 409 0.26 15.27 -29.34
CA LYS A 409 0.31 16.27 -28.27
C LYS A 409 -0.84 16.06 -27.29
N MET A 410 -0.53 15.68 -26.06
CA MET A 410 -1.51 15.45 -24.99
C MET A 410 -1.37 16.48 -23.86
N THR A 411 -1.00 17.72 -24.20
CA THR A 411 -0.62 18.76 -23.22
C THR A 411 -1.72 19.14 -22.23
N ALA A 412 -2.99 18.82 -22.50
CA ALA A 412 -4.09 18.99 -21.56
C ALA A 412 -3.93 18.14 -20.28
N MET A 413 -3.17 17.04 -20.35
CA MET A 413 -2.90 16.17 -19.21
C MET A 413 -1.85 16.75 -18.23
N LYS A 414 -1.18 17.85 -18.58
CA LYS A 414 -0.10 18.42 -17.74
C LYS A 414 -0.60 19.20 -16.53
N GLU A 415 -1.72 19.91 -16.66
CA GLU A 415 -2.22 20.82 -15.61
C GLU A 415 -2.56 20.07 -14.31
N PRO A 416 -3.23 18.90 -14.33
CA PRO A 416 -3.39 18.08 -13.13
C PRO A 416 -2.05 17.66 -12.53
N VAL A 417 -1.14 17.11 -13.34
CA VAL A 417 0.12 16.51 -12.88
C VAL A 417 1.11 17.54 -12.30
N ILE A 418 1.09 18.78 -12.77
CA ILE A 418 1.92 19.88 -12.21
C ILE A 418 1.41 20.33 -10.84
N ASN A 419 0.11 20.21 -10.59
CA ASN A 419 -0.54 20.60 -9.34
C ASN A 419 -0.75 19.41 -8.39
N GLU A 420 -0.12 18.26 -8.68
CA GLU A 420 -0.07 17.08 -7.81
C GLU A 420 1.32 16.94 -7.17
N ALA A 421 1.34 16.57 -5.90
CA ALA A 421 2.55 16.15 -5.23
C ALA A 421 2.82 14.67 -5.54
N ILE A 422 4.00 14.36 -6.06
CA ILE A 422 4.34 13.01 -6.55
C ILE A 422 5.11 12.24 -5.49
N VAL A 423 4.62 11.06 -5.10
CA VAL A 423 5.30 10.17 -4.15
C VAL A 423 6.24 9.22 -4.89
N ASP A 424 7.54 9.51 -4.86
CA ASP A 424 8.56 8.65 -5.47
C ASP A 424 9.93 8.75 -4.79
N PHE A 425 10.87 7.89 -5.18
CA PHE A 425 12.23 7.93 -4.66
C PHE A 425 13.04 9.10 -5.25
N ILE A 426 13.47 10.03 -4.39
CA ILE A 426 14.40 11.11 -4.72
C ILE A 426 15.83 10.56 -4.68
N LYS A 427 16.56 10.70 -5.79
CA LYS A 427 17.98 10.34 -5.84
C LYS A 427 18.78 11.31 -4.94
N PRO A 428 19.60 10.88 -3.95
CA PRO A 428 20.36 11.79 -3.09
C PRO A 428 21.29 12.76 -3.83
N SER A 429 21.66 12.46 -5.07
CA SER A 429 22.45 13.33 -5.95
C SER A 429 21.69 14.53 -6.54
N THR A 430 20.35 14.53 -6.55
CA THR A 430 19.53 15.62 -7.09
C THR A 430 19.24 16.70 -6.04
N VAL A 431 19.43 16.41 -4.74
CA VAL A 431 19.29 17.39 -3.66
C VAL A 431 20.37 18.48 -3.76
N MET A 432 19.96 19.71 -4.08
CA MET A 432 20.87 20.84 -4.34
C MET A 432 21.06 21.81 -3.18
N SER A 433 20.17 21.83 -2.19
CA SER A 433 20.18 22.83 -1.12
C SER A 433 20.61 22.25 0.24
N ASN A 434 20.70 23.09 1.27
CA ASN A 434 20.46 22.65 2.65
C ASN A 434 19.06 22.00 2.80
N VAL A 435 18.85 21.32 3.90
CA VAL A 435 17.53 20.78 4.30
C VAL A 435 16.96 21.72 5.35
N VAL A 436 15.67 22.02 5.26
CA VAL A 436 14.95 22.89 6.22
C VAL A 436 13.79 22.14 6.85
N THR A 437 13.49 22.45 8.11
CA THR A 437 12.30 21.93 8.79
C THR A 437 11.09 22.80 8.45
N LEU A 438 10.11 22.21 7.77
CA LEU A 438 8.79 22.82 7.52
C LEU A 438 7.89 22.73 8.75
N LYS A 439 7.96 21.60 9.48
CA LYS A 439 7.15 21.38 10.67
C LYS A 439 7.88 20.55 11.70
N ASP A 440 7.77 20.95 12.96
CA ASP A 440 8.27 20.22 14.13
C ASP A 440 7.07 19.74 14.97
N LEU A 441 6.99 18.44 15.23
CA LEU A 441 5.83 17.78 15.84
C LEU A 441 6.25 16.98 17.09
N TYR A 442 6.23 17.66 18.24
CA TYR A 442 6.40 17.00 19.53
C TYR A 442 5.06 16.38 20.00
N LEU A 443 4.95 15.05 19.92
CA LEU A 443 3.67 14.33 19.98
C LEU A 443 3.02 14.35 21.36
N GLN A 444 3.80 14.56 22.43
CA GLN A 444 3.30 14.72 23.79
C GLN A 444 2.44 15.99 23.98
N THR A 445 2.57 17.02 23.11
CA THR A 445 1.92 18.34 23.33
C THR A 445 1.32 19.02 22.09
N ILE A 446 1.54 18.49 20.88
CA ILE A 446 0.90 19.03 19.66
C ILE A 446 -0.63 18.78 19.69
N THR A 447 -1.40 19.60 18.99
CA THR A 447 -2.86 19.48 18.89
C THR A 447 -3.27 19.49 17.42
N SER A 448 -4.44 18.92 17.08
CA SER A 448 -4.94 18.88 15.70
C SER A 448 -4.94 20.23 14.99
N GLN A 449 -5.26 21.32 15.70
CA GLN A 449 -5.28 22.68 15.13
C GLN A 449 -3.88 23.23 14.80
N LYS A 450 -2.81 22.54 15.21
CA LYS A 450 -1.43 22.83 14.82
C LYS A 450 -0.96 21.94 13.67
N LEU A 451 -1.78 21.01 13.17
CA LEU A 451 -1.42 20.18 12.01
C LEU A 451 -1.61 20.93 10.70
N ASP A 452 -2.55 21.89 10.65
CA ASP A 452 -2.53 22.97 9.67
C ASP A 452 -1.43 23.97 10.05
N PHE A 453 -0.60 24.41 9.09
CA PHE A 453 0.53 25.29 9.36
C PHE A 453 0.97 26.18 8.20
N ILE A 454 1.66 27.27 8.57
CA ILE A 454 2.34 28.19 7.67
C ILE A 454 3.75 28.37 8.22
N THR A 455 4.77 28.03 7.41
CA THR A 455 6.19 28.10 7.80
C THR A 455 6.98 28.85 6.75
N LYS A 456 7.85 29.78 7.19
CA LYS A 456 8.82 30.43 6.31
C LYS A 456 10.08 29.57 6.18
N PHE A 457 10.63 29.50 4.98
CA PHE A 457 11.83 28.73 4.70
C PHE A 457 12.88 29.54 3.93
N GLU A 458 14.14 29.12 4.06
CA GLU A 458 15.29 29.66 3.33
C GLU A 458 16.21 28.51 2.91
N LEU A 459 16.30 28.29 1.59
CA LEU A 459 17.12 27.24 0.98
C LEU A 459 18.40 27.86 0.39
N ASP A 460 19.55 27.47 0.94
CA ASP A 460 20.89 27.80 0.46
C ASP A 460 21.32 26.82 -0.65
N ILE A 461 21.53 27.30 -1.87
CA ILE A 461 21.89 26.47 -3.02
C ILE A 461 23.39 26.12 -3.02
N LYS A 462 23.72 24.82 -3.04
CA LYS A 462 25.09 24.31 -2.88
C LYS A 462 25.89 24.24 -4.19
N ARG A 463 25.24 24.25 -5.35
CA ARG A 463 25.89 24.13 -6.68
C ARG A 463 25.10 24.89 -7.76
N ASP A 464 25.78 25.25 -8.85
CA ASP A 464 25.12 25.72 -10.08
C ASP A 464 24.27 24.59 -10.66
N GLY A 465 23.07 24.91 -11.17
CA GLY A 465 22.14 23.91 -11.70
C GLY A 465 20.76 24.49 -11.98
N VAL A 466 19.77 23.61 -12.14
CA VAL A 466 18.37 23.98 -12.36
C VAL A 466 17.53 23.31 -11.29
N ILE A 467 16.54 23.99 -10.73
CA ILE A 467 15.58 23.39 -9.80
C ILE A 467 14.31 23.07 -10.56
N TYR A 468 13.95 21.79 -10.59
CA TYR A 468 12.75 21.27 -11.25
C TYR A 468 11.63 21.00 -10.24
N ALA A 469 11.96 20.77 -8.96
CA ALA A 469 11.00 20.47 -7.90
C ALA A 469 11.52 20.87 -6.50
N PHE A 470 10.62 20.99 -5.53
CA PHE A 470 10.96 20.84 -4.11
C PHE A 470 10.70 19.40 -3.67
N GLY A 471 11.61 18.83 -2.89
CA GLY A 471 11.47 17.48 -2.33
C GLY A 471 11.21 17.56 -0.83
N GLY A 472 10.20 16.84 -0.37
CA GLY A 472 9.77 16.79 1.02
C GLY A 472 9.75 15.36 1.58
N TRP A 473 10.11 15.20 2.84
CA TRP A 473 10.15 13.91 3.54
C TRP A 473 10.02 14.15 5.05
N PHE A 474 10.19 13.12 5.87
CA PHE A 474 10.13 13.28 7.32
C PHE A 474 11.16 12.45 8.09
N ASP A 475 11.49 12.96 9.28
CA ASP A 475 12.35 12.31 10.26
C ASP A 475 11.55 12.04 11.54
N THR A 476 11.85 10.94 12.22
CA THR A 476 11.10 10.38 13.35
C THR A 476 12.06 9.93 14.45
N TRP A 477 11.77 10.31 15.70
CA TRP A 477 12.53 9.94 16.89
C TRP A 477 11.66 9.22 17.92
N PHE A 478 12.22 8.17 18.49
CA PHE A 478 11.64 7.40 19.58
C PHE A 478 12.45 7.67 20.86
N THR A 479 11.98 8.58 21.72
CA THR A 479 12.71 8.97 22.94
C THR A 479 12.31 8.11 24.13
N ARG A 480 13.28 7.77 24.96
CA ARG A 480 13.12 6.76 26.02
C ARG A 480 12.23 7.23 27.17
N ASP A 481 12.15 8.53 27.40
CA ASP A 481 11.33 9.19 28.43
C ASP A 481 10.32 10.19 27.85
N GLY A 482 10.17 10.21 26.51
CA GLY A 482 9.25 11.10 25.82
C GLY A 482 9.71 12.56 25.77
N HIS A 483 11.00 12.88 25.96
CA HIS A 483 11.50 14.25 25.87
C HIS A 483 11.50 14.80 24.42
N PRO A 484 11.46 16.14 24.21
CA PRO A 484 11.46 16.75 22.89
C PRO A 484 12.87 16.85 22.29
N ILE A 485 12.98 16.60 20.99
CA ILE A 485 14.23 16.71 20.23
C ILE A 485 14.53 18.18 19.91
N PRO A 486 15.72 18.74 20.23
CA PRO A 486 16.13 20.08 19.81
C PRO A 486 16.29 20.19 18.29
N LEU A 487 15.96 21.34 17.69
CA LEU A 487 16.04 21.58 16.24
C LEU A 487 17.47 21.42 15.67
N GLU A 488 18.49 21.67 16.48
CA GLU A 488 19.91 21.54 16.09
C GLU A 488 20.44 20.10 16.19
N GLN A 489 19.66 19.17 16.76
CA GLN A 489 20.04 17.76 16.85
C GLN A 489 19.83 17.09 15.48
N ALA A 490 20.95 16.80 14.82
CA ALA A 490 21.02 15.91 13.67
C ALA A 490 20.76 14.45 14.07
N GLU A 491 20.75 13.54 13.10
CA GLU A 491 20.84 12.09 13.32
C GLU A 491 21.94 11.77 14.34
N GLN A 492 21.54 11.27 15.51
CA GLN A 492 22.42 10.93 16.61
C GLN A 492 21.90 9.68 17.31
N HIS A 493 22.75 8.67 17.37
CA HIS A 493 22.50 7.50 18.20
C HIS A 493 22.68 7.90 19.67
N VAL A 494 21.57 7.89 20.41
CA VAL A 494 21.53 8.03 21.87
C VAL A 494 21.15 6.65 22.42
N ASP A 495 21.87 6.16 23.44
CA ASP A 495 21.66 4.82 23.99
C ASP A 495 20.19 4.63 24.44
N GLY A 496 19.47 3.71 23.80
CA GLY A 496 18.05 3.44 24.07
C GLY A 496 17.08 4.37 23.33
N GLU A 497 17.54 5.15 22.35
CA GLU A 497 16.68 5.94 21.47
C GLU A 497 16.89 5.53 20.02
N THR A 498 15.81 5.58 19.23
CA THR A 498 15.81 5.14 17.85
C THR A 498 15.45 6.29 16.93
N PHE A 499 16.07 6.31 15.76
CA PHE A 499 15.86 7.30 14.70
C PHE A 499 15.43 6.59 13.42
N LEU A 500 14.45 7.16 12.74
CA LEU A 500 13.94 6.72 11.44
C LEU A 500 13.85 7.95 10.54
N THR A 501 14.51 7.92 9.39
CA THR A 501 14.37 8.93 8.34
C THR A 501 13.70 8.31 7.12
N THR A 502 12.81 9.07 6.48
CA THR A 502 12.33 8.79 5.11
C THR A 502 13.07 9.63 4.08
N GLY A 503 14.14 10.34 4.47
CA GLY A 503 14.92 11.18 3.56
C GLY A 503 15.77 10.38 2.57
N PRO A 504 16.13 11.00 1.42
CA PRO A 504 16.83 10.32 0.32
C PRO A 504 18.29 9.90 0.64
N PHE A 505 18.75 10.13 1.87
CA PHE A 505 20.07 9.76 2.37
C PHE A 505 20.06 8.52 3.26
N GLY A 506 18.88 8.05 3.69
CA GLY A 506 18.69 6.87 4.52
C GLY A 506 18.46 5.59 3.71
N GLU A 507 17.91 4.57 4.37
CA GLU A 507 17.40 3.36 3.70
C GLU A 507 16.01 3.63 3.08
N ASP A 508 15.68 2.89 2.02
CA ASP A 508 14.39 3.01 1.34
C ASP A 508 13.23 2.60 2.27
N THR A 509 12.22 3.46 2.35
CA THR A 509 10.96 3.22 3.09
C THR A 509 9.77 3.23 2.12
N HIS A 510 8.67 2.60 2.51
CA HIS A 510 7.47 2.54 1.67
C HIS A 510 6.82 3.92 1.44
N TRP A 511 7.05 4.88 2.35
CA TRP A 511 6.63 6.29 2.19
C TRP A 511 7.35 7.03 1.07
N LYS A 512 8.54 6.56 0.68
CA LYS A 512 9.45 7.23 -0.25
C LYS A 512 9.63 8.72 0.16
N GLN A 513 9.61 9.63 -0.81
CA GLN A 513 9.57 11.08 -0.60
C GLN A 513 8.50 11.73 -1.49
N THR A 514 8.13 12.96 -1.18
CA THR A 514 7.08 13.72 -1.86
C THR A 514 7.69 14.87 -2.65
N SER A 515 7.49 14.88 -3.97
CA SER A 515 8.05 15.89 -4.88
C SER A 515 7.00 16.86 -5.40
N PHE A 516 7.24 18.15 -5.21
CA PHE A 516 6.42 19.27 -5.66
C PHE A 516 7.06 19.88 -6.92
N ILE A 517 6.61 19.45 -8.10
CA ILE A 517 7.20 19.84 -9.39
C ILE A 517 6.88 21.31 -9.70
N LEU A 518 7.91 22.13 -9.92
CA LEU A 518 7.73 23.53 -10.33
C LEU A 518 7.17 23.60 -11.75
N GLU A 519 6.16 24.43 -12.00
CA GLU A 519 5.65 24.69 -13.35
C GLU A 519 6.80 25.16 -14.27
N THR A 520 7.53 26.19 -13.83
CA THR A 520 8.70 26.77 -14.49
C THR A 520 9.98 26.46 -13.70
N PRO A 521 10.94 25.69 -14.26
CA PRO A 521 12.21 25.40 -13.59
C PRO A 521 13.06 26.65 -13.32
N LEU A 522 13.73 26.69 -12.16
CA LEU A 522 14.55 27.83 -11.73
C LEU A 522 16.03 27.61 -12.06
N GLN A 523 16.61 28.48 -12.88
CA GLN A 523 18.05 28.53 -13.10
C GLN A 523 18.74 29.15 -11.87
N VAL A 524 19.62 28.39 -11.20
CA VAL A 524 20.26 28.82 -9.96
C VAL A 524 21.79 28.71 -10.02
N LYS A 525 22.45 29.50 -9.18
CA LYS A 525 23.88 29.40 -8.96
C LYS A 525 24.18 28.95 -7.54
N ARG A 526 25.38 28.42 -7.35
CA ARG A 526 25.94 28.21 -6.03
C ARG A 526 25.87 29.52 -5.22
N ASP A 527 25.51 29.37 -3.95
CA ASP A 527 25.33 30.43 -2.96
C ASP A 527 24.13 31.38 -3.25
N SER A 528 23.30 31.10 -4.27
CA SER A 528 21.94 31.69 -4.37
C SER A 528 21.05 31.19 -3.23
N LYS A 529 20.01 31.98 -2.91
CA LYS A 529 19.02 31.67 -1.87
C LYS A 529 17.61 31.64 -2.44
N ILE A 530 16.83 30.64 -2.04
CA ILE A 530 15.38 30.62 -2.27
C ILE A 530 14.68 30.85 -0.93
N THR A 531 13.96 31.96 -0.83
CA THR A 531 13.18 32.32 0.35
C THR A 531 11.69 32.24 0.04
N GLY A 532 10.90 31.73 0.97
CA GLY A 532 9.49 31.48 0.73
C GLY A 532 8.64 31.20 1.95
N THR A 533 7.37 30.92 1.68
CA THR A 533 6.35 30.50 2.63
C THR A 533 5.77 29.17 2.15
N PHE A 534 5.75 28.16 3.02
CA PHE A 534 5.07 26.89 2.80
C PHE A 534 3.81 26.87 3.66
N VAL A 535 2.65 26.69 3.04
CA VAL A 535 1.36 26.47 3.69
C VAL A 535 0.99 25.01 3.50
N CYS A 536 0.47 24.37 4.56
CA CYS A 536 -0.11 23.04 4.50
C CYS A 536 -1.35 23.03 5.38
N HIS A 537 -2.46 22.53 4.84
CA HIS A 537 -3.65 22.21 5.62
C HIS A 537 -4.33 20.98 5.05
N LYS A 538 -5.26 20.42 5.82
CA LYS A 538 -6.12 19.34 5.32
C LYS A 538 -7.03 19.85 4.19
N GLY A 539 -7.39 18.94 3.28
CA GLY A 539 -8.35 19.22 2.23
C GLY A 539 -9.68 19.73 2.79
N LEU A 540 -10.22 20.79 2.18
CA LEU A 540 -11.49 21.39 2.61
C LEU A 540 -12.68 20.46 2.39
N ASP A 541 -12.66 19.71 1.28
CA ASP A 541 -13.68 18.71 0.94
C ASP A 541 -13.35 17.35 1.55
N ASN A 542 -12.09 16.90 1.45
CA ASN A 542 -11.61 15.64 2.04
C ASN A 542 -10.50 15.88 3.10
N PRO A 543 -10.80 15.73 4.40
CA PRO A 543 -9.84 15.94 5.47
C PRO A 543 -8.66 14.95 5.52
N ARG A 544 -8.65 13.91 4.68
CA ARG A 544 -7.55 12.94 4.55
C ARG A 544 -6.52 13.34 3.50
N GLU A 545 -6.87 14.24 2.57
CA GLU A 545 -5.94 14.84 1.62
C GLU A 545 -5.23 16.06 2.25
N LEU A 546 -4.12 16.48 1.64
CA LEU A 546 -3.44 17.73 2.00
C LEU A 546 -3.48 18.72 0.84
N GLU A 547 -3.84 19.96 1.15
CA GLU A 547 -3.67 21.12 0.29
C GLU A 547 -2.38 21.85 0.72
N CYS A 548 -1.45 22.00 -0.21
CA CYS A 548 -0.17 22.68 0.00
C CYS A 548 -0.04 23.89 -0.92
N GLU A 549 0.49 25.00 -0.42
CA GLU A 549 0.84 26.18 -1.22
C GLU A 549 2.31 26.54 -0.96
N ILE A 550 3.08 26.74 -2.02
CA ILE A 550 4.48 27.15 -1.94
C ILE A 550 4.64 28.51 -2.61
N GLU A 551 4.78 29.55 -1.79
CA GLU A 551 5.30 30.86 -2.21
C GLU A 551 6.83 30.80 -2.18
N TYR A 552 7.51 31.17 -3.25
CA TYR A 552 8.97 31.15 -3.33
C TYR A 552 9.54 32.27 -4.21
N SER A 553 10.73 32.77 -3.86
CA SER A 553 11.47 33.80 -4.59
C SER A 553 12.96 33.46 -4.61
N LEU A 554 13.60 33.60 -5.77
CA LEU A 554 15.04 33.41 -5.95
C LEU A 554 15.76 34.75 -5.75
N ASP A 555 16.73 34.80 -4.84
CA ASP A 555 17.61 35.95 -4.55
C ASP A 555 16.85 37.29 -4.32
N GLY A 556 15.62 37.21 -3.79
CA GLY A 556 14.75 38.37 -3.56
C GLY A 556 14.13 38.98 -4.82
N GLY A 557 14.05 38.21 -5.92
CA GLY A 557 13.31 38.56 -7.14
C GLY A 557 11.79 38.43 -6.98
N ASP A 558 11.09 38.33 -8.11
CA ASP A 558 9.63 38.16 -8.12
C ASP A 558 9.20 36.88 -7.39
N ALA A 559 8.14 36.98 -6.58
CA ALA A 559 7.56 35.84 -5.89
C ALA A 559 6.66 35.04 -6.84
N LEU A 560 6.86 33.73 -6.86
CA LEU A 560 6.03 32.75 -7.54
C LEU A 560 5.23 31.99 -6.47
N VAL A 561 3.99 31.60 -6.81
CA VAL A 561 3.11 30.81 -5.94
C VAL A 561 2.58 29.64 -6.76
N GLN A 562 2.65 28.44 -6.21
CA GLN A 562 2.08 27.24 -6.81
C GLN A 562 1.36 26.41 -5.74
N HIS A 563 0.19 25.88 -6.12
CA HIS A 563 -0.65 25.04 -5.26
C HIS A 563 -0.49 23.57 -5.65
N TYR A 564 -0.56 22.69 -4.66
CA TYR A 564 -0.37 21.25 -4.82
C TYR A 564 -1.37 20.46 -3.98
N MET A 565 -1.93 19.40 -4.56
CA MET A 565 -2.69 18.38 -3.86
C MET A 565 -1.79 17.19 -3.51
N VAL A 566 -1.84 16.73 -2.26
CA VAL A 566 -1.33 15.41 -1.86
C VAL A 566 -2.54 14.48 -1.72
N ARG A 567 -2.71 13.57 -2.69
CA ARG A 567 -3.82 12.62 -2.79
C ARG A 567 -3.33 11.21 -3.13
N CYS A 568 -4.22 10.24 -2.98
CA CYS A 568 -3.95 8.81 -3.26
C CYS A 568 -4.10 8.48 -4.74
#